data_AF-A0AB35Q2F9-F1
#
_entry.id   AF-A0AB35Q2F9-F1
#
_cell.length_a   1.000
_cell.length_b   1.000
_cell.length_c   1.000
_cell.angle_alpha   90.00
_cell.angle_beta   90.00
_cell.angle_gamma   90.00
#
_symmetry.space_group_name_H-M   'P 1'
#
loop_
_entity.id
_entity.type
_entity.pdbx_description
1 polymer ?
#
loop_
_entity_poly.entity_id
_entity_poly.type
_entity_poly.pdbx_seq_one_letter_code
_entity_poly.pdbx_strand_id
1 'polypeptide(L)'
;MRLKWWCWLLFPLPLLAEERDPFQPPVDRCRTAQLSQWRYGGAIGDSLALMGIVQDSAGKWRRVRAEAILPTGWRVTRLTPEKMTISTGPGCEPAQWVWLRKGIKNDAMDKPAVSAPAADGRRGQKGSSRVAGRR
;
A
#
# COMPACT_ATOMS: atom_id res chain seq x y z
N MET A 1 52.71 -48.25 -30.51
CA MET A 1 52.15 -47.92 -29.17
C MET A 1 52.17 -46.40 -28.93
N ARG A 2 51.35 -45.59 -29.60
CA ARG A 2 51.34 -44.11 -29.36
C ARG A 2 50.00 -43.44 -29.69
N LEU A 3 48.88 -44.15 -29.62
CA LEU A 3 47.58 -43.61 -30.04
C LEU A 3 46.45 -43.94 -29.05
N LYS A 4 46.76 -43.88 -27.74
CA LYS A 4 45.77 -44.25 -26.70
C LYS A 4 45.65 -43.22 -25.57
N TRP A 5 46.46 -42.15 -25.60
CA TRP A 5 46.52 -41.16 -24.51
C TRP A 5 45.96 -39.77 -24.89
N TRP A 6 45.50 -39.57 -26.12
CA TRP A 6 44.93 -38.28 -26.52
C TRP A 6 43.41 -38.20 -26.28
N CYS A 7 42.73 -39.33 -26.12
CA CYS A 7 41.27 -39.36 -25.93
C CYS A 7 40.80 -38.92 -24.53
N TRP A 8 41.72 -38.70 -23.58
CA TRP A 8 41.39 -38.26 -22.22
C TRP A 8 41.56 -36.75 -22.00
N LEU A 9 41.91 -35.99 -23.03
CA LEU A 9 41.98 -34.52 -22.99
C LEU A 9 40.75 -33.83 -23.61
N LEU A 10 39.78 -34.61 -24.09
CA LEU A 10 38.56 -34.14 -24.73
C LEU A 10 37.31 -34.45 -23.89
N PHE A 11 37.42 -34.39 -22.56
CA PHE A 11 36.22 -34.23 -21.73
C PHE A 11 35.89 -32.73 -21.76
N PRO A 12 34.91 -32.31 -22.58
CA PRO A 12 34.68 -30.90 -22.80
C PRO A 12 34.10 -30.29 -21.52
N LEU A 13 34.17 -28.97 -21.41
CA LEU A 13 33.47 -28.19 -20.39
C LEU A 13 32.05 -27.81 -20.89
N PRO A 14 31.00 -28.65 -20.88
CA PRO A 14 29.64 -28.15 -21.00
C PRO A 14 28.97 -28.17 -19.61
N LEU A 15 29.59 -27.58 -18.59
CA LEU A 15 28.96 -27.41 -17.28
C LEU A 15 28.51 -25.96 -17.01
N LEU A 16 28.58 -25.10 -18.02
CA LEU A 16 28.15 -23.70 -17.92
C LEU A 16 26.91 -23.38 -18.77
N ALA A 17 26.28 -24.39 -19.37
CA ALA A 17 24.93 -24.24 -19.92
C ALA A 17 23.93 -24.41 -18.77
N GLU A 18 23.87 -23.39 -17.90
CA GLU A 18 22.74 -23.26 -16.99
C GLU A 18 21.51 -22.97 -17.85
N GLU A 19 20.69 -24.00 -18.04
CA GLU A 19 19.42 -23.90 -18.76
C GLU A 19 18.54 -22.94 -17.94
N ARG A 20 18.46 -21.69 -18.40
CA ARG A 20 17.63 -20.65 -17.78
C ARG A 20 16.23 -21.21 -17.62
N ASP A 21 15.80 -21.34 -16.37
CA ASP A 21 14.43 -21.74 -16.04
C ASP A 21 13.45 -20.80 -16.77
N PRO A 22 12.65 -21.29 -17.73
CA PRO A 22 11.73 -20.46 -18.50
C PRO A 22 10.67 -19.76 -17.65
N PHE A 23 10.48 -20.19 -16.40
CA PHE A 23 9.54 -19.61 -15.45
C PHE A 23 10.19 -18.64 -14.47
N GLN A 24 11.52 -18.48 -14.49
CA GLN A 24 12.17 -17.47 -13.66
C GLN A 24 11.87 -16.06 -14.19
N PRO A 25 11.30 -15.18 -13.36
CA PRO A 25 11.07 -13.81 -13.75
C PRO A 25 12.40 -13.11 -14.06
N PRO A 26 12.41 -12.20 -15.04
CA PRO A 26 13.59 -11.38 -15.32
C PRO A 26 14.06 -10.65 -14.06
N VAL A 27 15.37 -10.49 -13.92
CA VAL A 27 15.95 -9.69 -12.84
C VAL A 27 15.38 -8.28 -12.91
N ASP A 28 14.63 -7.89 -11.88
CA ASP A 28 13.97 -6.59 -11.81
C ASP A 28 14.96 -5.50 -11.37
N ARG A 29 15.64 -4.92 -12.37
CA ARG A 29 16.59 -3.81 -12.16
C ARG A 29 15.89 -2.52 -11.68
N CYS A 30 14.63 -2.36 -12.03
CA CYS A 30 13.84 -1.15 -11.76
C CYS A 30 13.03 -1.24 -10.46
N ARG A 31 13.06 -2.40 -9.80
CA ARG A 31 12.32 -2.69 -8.58
C ARG A 31 10.82 -2.46 -8.74
N THR A 32 10.28 -2.62 -9.94
CA THR A 32 8.85 -2.48 -10.25
C THR A 32 7.99 -3.52 -9.55
N ALA A 33 8.50 -4.74 -9.37
CA ALA A 33 7.87 -5.81 -8.60
C ALA A 33 7.72 -5.44 -7.13
N GLN A 34 8.65 -4.64 -6.58
CA GLN A 34 8.52 -4.13 -5.22
C GLN A 34 7.52 -2.95 -5.18
N LEU A 35 7.50 -2.07 -6.18
CA LEU A 35 6.50 -0.99 -6.29
C LEU A 35 5.06 -1.51 -6.34
N SER A 36 4.82 -2.64 -7.03
CA SER A 36 3.47 -3.20 -7.15
C SER A 36 2.91 -3.74 -5.82
N GLN A 37 3.77 -4.06 -4.86
CA GLN A 37 3.38 -4.54 -3.53
C GLN A 37 2.97 -3.42 -2.58
N TRP A 38 3.38 -2.18 -2.87
CA TRP A 38 3.03 -1.02 -2.06
C TRP A 38 1.62 -0.53 -2.38
N ARG A 39 0.97 0.10 -1.41
CA ARG A 39 -0.42 0.57 -1.55
C ARG A 39 -0.57 2.02 -1.12
N TYR A 40 -1.26 2.80 -1.94
CA TYR A 40 -1.61 4.18 -1.61
C TYR A 40 -2.97 4.26 -0.92
N GLY A 41 -2.99 4.77 0.32
CA GLY A 41 -4.20 5.00 1.11
C GLY A 41 -4.87 6.36 0.86
N GLY A 42 -4.19 7.26 0.13
CA GLY A 42 -4.63 8.64 -0.08
C GLY A 42 -3.75 9.64 0.66
N ALA A 43 -4.18 10.89 0.68
CA ALA A 43 -3.48 11.96 1.37
C ALA A 43 -4.38 12.70 2.37
N ILE A 44 -3.74 13.33 3.35
CA ILE A 44 -4.35 14.08 4.45
C ILE A 44 -3.64 15.44 4.53
N GLY A 45 -4.37 16.48 4.87
CA GLY A 45 -3.86 17.85 5.02
C GLY A 45 -4.30 18.77 3.90
N ASP A 46 -3.94 20.04 4.04
CA ASP A 46 -4.30 21.09 3.09
C ASP A 46 -3.41 21.04 1.84
N SER A 47 -3.77 21.81 0.80
CA SER A 47 -3.02 21.85 -0.47
C SER A 47 -1.54 22.20 -0.30
N LEU A 48 -1.20 23.03 0.69
CA LEU A 48 0.16 23.45 1.01
C LEU A 48 0.92 22.47 1.91
N ALA A 49 0.21 21.60 2.63
CA ALA A 49 0.74 20.69 3.64
C ALA A 49 0.20 19.27 3.44
N LEU A 50 0.14 18.82 2.19
CA LEU A 50 -0.42 17.52 1.85
C LEU A 50 0.56 16.40 2.23
N MET A 51 0.08 15.41 2.99
CA MET A 51 0.82 14.21 3.36
C MET A 51 0.13 12.95 2.86
N GLY A 52 0.85 12.18 2.04
CA GLY A 52 0.44 10.89 1.54
C GLY A 52 0.58 9.81 2.60
N ILE A 53 -0.33 8.85 2.59
CA ILE A 53 -0.33 7.67 3.43
C ILE A 53 -0.08 6.46 2.52
N VAL A 54 1.06 5.81 2.72
CA VAL A 54 1.47 4.65 1.93
C VAL A 54 1.72 3.46 2.83
N GLN A 55 1.29 2.29 2.39
CA GLN A 55 1.63 1.01 2.99
C GLN A 55 2.77 0.40 2.20
N ASP A 56 3.84 -0.01 2.89
CA ASP A 56 4.91 -0.75 2.25
C ASP A 56 4.55 -2.24 2.04
N SER A 57 5.47 -2.99 1.46
CA SER A 57 5.34 -4.44 1.25
C SER A 57 5.27 -5.26 2.54
N ALA A 58 5.70 -4.72 3.69
CA ALA A 58 5.59 -5.35 5.00
C ALA A 58 4.26 -5.01 5.72
N GLY A 59 3.37 -4.25 5.07
CA GLY A 59 2.11 -3.83 5.65
C GLY A 59 2.21 -2.61 6.58
N LYS A 60 3.38 -2.00 6.74
CA LYS A 60 3.58 -0.83 7.62
C LYS A 60 3.18 0.45 6.90
N TRP A 61 2.32 1.22 7.57
CA TRP A 61 1.88 2.53 7.10
C TRP A 61 2.92 3.61 7.38
N ARG A 62 3.10 4.51 6.42
CA ARG A 62 4.11 5.57 6.42
C ARG A 62 3.50 6.86 5.89
N ARG A 63 3.95 7.98 6.44
CA ARG A 63 3.59 9.33 5.98
C ARG A 63 4.68 9.83 5.03
N VAL A 64 4.29 10.32 3.87
CA VAL A 64 5.19 10.79 2.82
C VAL A 64 4.77 12.15 2.32
N ARG A 65 5.73 13.00 1.98
CA ARG A 65 5.47 14.29 1.33
C ARG A 65 5.80 14.19 -0.17
N ALA A 66 5.35 15.17 -0.95
CA ALA A 66 5.90 15.38 -2.28
C ALA A 66 7.43 15.55 -2.19
N GLU A 67 8.15 15.08 -3.22
CA GLU A 67 9.62 15.07 -3.31
C GLU A 67 10.36 14.22 -2.27
N ALA A 68 9.64 13.50 -1.40
CA ALA A 68 10.26 12.59 -0.45
C ALA A 68 10.90 11.38 -1.14
N ILE A 69 12.01 10.91 -0.57
CA ILE A 69 12.66 9.65 -0.96
C ILE A 69 12.17 8.55 -0.02
N LEU A 70 11.62 7.49 -0.60
CA LEU A 70 11.18 6.31 0.14
C LEU A 70 12.39 5.48 0.59
N PRO A 71 12.25 4.62 1.63
CA PRO A 71 13.32 3.74 2.09
C PRO A 71 13.93 2.83 1.00
N THR A 72 13.17 2.56 -0.07
CA THR A 72 13.58 1.77 -1.23
C THR A 72 14.40 2.56 -2.25
N GLY A 73 14.56 3.87 -2.06
CA GLY A 73 15.31 4.79 -2.93
C GLY A 73 14.47 5.50 -3.99
N TRP A 74 13.17 5.18 -4.13
CA TRP A 74 12.31 5.85 -5.10
C TRP A 74 11.88 7.24 -4.63
N ARG A 75 11.69 8.17 -5.58
CA ARG A 75 11.28 9.55 -5.31
C ARG A 75 9.81 9.77 -5.65
N VAL A 76 9.07 10.38 -4.73
CA VAL A 76 7.69 10.84 -4.97
C VAL A 76 7.73 12.13 -5.77
N THR A 77 7.20 12.14 -7.00
CA THR A 77 7.20 13.32 -7.88
C THR A 77 5.89 14.11 -7.83
N ARG A 78 4.78 13.43 -7.56
CA ARG A 78 3.48 14.09 -7.43
C ARG A 78 2.64 13.40 -6.37
N LEU A 79 1.98 14.20 -5.56
CA LEU A 79 1.09 13.73 -4.52
C LEU A 79 -0.25 14.48 -4.62
N THR A 80 -1.35 13.73 -4.77
CA THR A 80 -2.71 14.26 -4.70
C THR A 80 -3.58 13.34 -3.85
N PRO A 81 -4.75 13.77 -3.35
CA PRO A 81 -5.64 12.91 -2.56
C PRO A 81 -6.01 11.58 -3.25
N GLU A 82 -6.08 11.59 -4.59
CA GLU A 82 -6.50 10.45 -5.39
C GLU A 82 -5.35 9.60 -5.93
N LYS A 83 -4.19 10.22 -6.21
CA LYS A 83 -3.06 9.53 -6.85
C LYS A 83 -1.72 9.98 -6.31
N MET A 84 -0.77 9.07 -6.34
CA MET A 84 0.64 9.36 -6.07
C MET A 84 1.49 8.86 -7.22
N THR A 85 2.42 9.70 -7.68
CA THR A 85 3.36 9.38 -8.77
C THR A 85 4.78 9.29 -8.22
N ILE A 86 5.51 8.29 -8.70
CA ILE A 86 6.87 7.97 -8.31
C ILE A 86 7.75 7.89 -9.55
N SER A 87 8.99 8.38 -9.45
CA SER A 87 10.01 8.14 -10.47
C SER A 87 10.71 6.80 -10.23
N THR A 88 10.75 5.95 -11.26
CA THR A 88 11.40 4.62 -11.25
C THR A 88 12.89 4.69 -11.61
N GLY A 89 13.40 5.85 -12.02
CA GLY A 89 14.80 6.08 -12.38
C GLY A 89 15.08 6.04 -13.89
N PRO A 90 16.31 6.41 -14.30
CA PRO A 90 16.69 6.44 -15.71
C PRO A 90 16.80 5.03 -16.31
N GLY A 91 16.30 4.86 -17.53
CA GLY A 91 16.33 3.57 -18.24
C GLY A 91 15.32 2.54 -17.74
N CYS A 92 14.37 2.95 -16.90
CA CYS A 92 13.28 2.10 -16.41
C CYS A 92 11.97 2.35 -17.14
N GLU A 93 11.29 1.28 -17.51
CA GLU A 93 9.96 1.31 -18.12
C GLU A 93 8.94 0.63 -17.18
N PRO A 94 7.86 1.32 -16.77
CA PRO A 94 7.55 2.73 -17.06
C PRO A 94 8.47 3.68 -16.27
N ALA A 95 8.78 4.85 -16.84
CA ALA A 95 9.59 5.89 -16.19
C ALA A 95 8.92 6.52 -14.96
N GLN A 96 7.60 6.39 -14.89
CA GLN A 96 6.79 6.83 -13.76
C GLN A 96 5.83 5.72 -13.35
N TRP A 97 5.76 5.50 -12.04
CA TRP A 97 4.79 4.60 -11.43
C TRP A 97 3.67 5.41 -10.79
N VAL A 98 2.42 5.02 -11.01
CA VAL A 98 1.24 5.73 -10.48
C VAL A 98 0.45 4.77 -9.60
N TRP A 99 0.32 5.10 -8.31
CA TRP A 99 -0.65 4.46 -7.44
C TRP A 99 -1.93 5.29 -7.35
N LEU A 100 -3.05 4.63 -7.58
CA LEU A 100 -4.38 5.19 -7.38
C LEU A 100 -4.90 4.80 -5.99
N ARG A 101 -5.64 5.69 -5.35
CA ARG A 101 -6.40 5.36 -4.14
C ARG A 101 -7.42 4.28 -4.50
N LYS A 102 -7.40 3.15 -3.79
CA LYS A 102 -8.41 2.10 -3.95
C LYS A 102 -9.78 2.71 -3.61
N GLY A 103 -10.73 2.63 -4.55
CA GLY A 103 -12.00 3.37 -4.50
C GLY A 103 -12.86 3.12 -3.27
N ILE A 104 -13.62 4.16 -2.91
CA ILE A 104 -14.62 4.35 -1.83
C ILE A 104 -15.74 3.29 -1.71
N LYS A 105 -15.80 2.26 -2.57
CA LYS A 105 -16.88 1.26 -2.53
C LYS A 105 -16.87 0.34 -1.29
N ASN A 106 -15.81 0.38 -0.49
CA ASN A 106 -15.72 -0.43 0.74
C ASN A 106 -16.06 0.36 2.01
N ASP A 107 -16.43 1.65 1.91
CA ASP A 107 -16.91 2.46 3.03
C ASP A 107 -18.40 2.18 3.30
N ALA A 108 -18.80 0.90 3.28
CA ALA A 108 -20.10 0.49 3.78
C ALA A 108 -20.10 0.79 5.29
N MET A 109 -20.69 1.93 5.65
CA MET A 109 -20.84 2.38 7.02
C MET A 109 -21.32 1.24 7.92
N ASP A 110 -20.67 1.08 9.06
CA ASP A 110 -21.20 0.27 10.16
C ASP A 110 -22.67 0.63 10.38
N LYS A 111 -23.51 -0.41 10.47
CA LYS A 111 -24.95 -0.27 10.68
C LYS A 111 -25.20 0.72 11.81
N PRO A 112 -26.15 1.67 11.67
CA PRO A 112 -26.53 2.52 12.78
C PRO A 112 -26.92 1.63 13.96
N ALA A 113 -26.35 1.88 15.13
CA ALA A 113 -26.76 1.24 16.37
C ALA A 113 -28.27 1.46 16.51
N VAL A 114 -29.03 0.37 16.44
CA VAL A 114 -30.48 0.39 16.58
C VAL A 114 -30.78 1.01 17.94
N SER A 115 -31.36 2.22 17.94
CA SER A 115 -31.91 2.81 19.16
C SER A 115 -33.06 1.92 19.60
N ALA A 116 -32.91 1.26 20.75
CA ALA A 116 -33.97 0.47 21.34
C ALA A 116 -35.20 1.38 21.59
N PRO A 117 -36.43 0.95 21.26
CA PRO A 117 -37.60 1.74 21.59
C PRO A 117 -37.74 1.79 23.12
N ALA A 118 -37.88 3.01 23.65
CA ALA A 118 -38.29 3.21 25.04
C ALA A 118 -39.60 2.45 25.26
N ALA A 119 -39.56 1.49 26.19
CA ALA A 119 -40.74 0.76 26.62
C ALA A 119 -41.71 1.76 27.27
N ASP A 120 -42.85 1.95 26.61
CA ASP A 120 -44.04 2.55 27.21
C ASP A 120 -44.57 1.63 28.31
N GLY A 121 -44.79 2.18 29.50
CA GLY A 121 -45.14 1.37 30.67
C GLY A 121 -45.37 2.13 31.98
N ARG A 122 -46.55 2.76 32.09
CA ARG A 122 -47.35 2.98 33.33
C ARG A 122 -47.05 4.20 34.23
N ARG A 123 -47.87 5.23 34.01
CA ARG A 123 -48.82 5.85 34.98
C ARG A 123 -48.48 5.71 36.48
N GLY A 124 -48.00 6.80 37.07
CA GLY A 124 -48.00 7.05 38.51
C GLY A 124 -48.42 8.50 38.79
N GLN A 125 -49.68 8.69 39.20
CA GLN A 125 -50.29 9.99 39.52
C GLN A 125 -50.13 10.28 41.02
N LYS A 126 -49.41 11.35 41.39
CA LYS A 126 -49.49 12.09 42.68
C LYS A 126 -48.46 13.23 42.62
N GLY A 127 -48.70 14.49 42.94
CA GLY A 127 -49.83 15.21 43.51
C GLY A 127 -49.43 16.69 43.52
N SER A 128 -50.39 17.56 43.25
CA SER A 128 -50.22 19.02 43.27
C SER A 128 -49.97 19.51 44.70
N SER A 129 -48.92 20.32 44.89
CA SER A 129 -48.93 21.36 45.92
C SER A 129 -47.95 22.48 45.54
N ARG A 130 -48.51 23.67 45.36
CA ARG A 130 -47.78 24.95 45.33
C ARG A 130 -47.29 25.26 46.73
N VAL A 131 -46.00 25.56 46.91
CA VAL A 131 -45.53 26.40 48.03
C VAL A 131 -44.38 27.30 47.54
N ALA A 132 -44.59 28.60 47.75
CA ALA A 132 -43.64 29.68 47.55
C ALA A 132 -42.51 29.64 48.60
N GLY A 133 -41.31 30.11 48.26
CA GLY A 133 -40.22 30.23 49.25
C GLY A 133 -38.98 30.93 48.72
N ARG A 134 -38.98 32.25 48.87
CA ARG A 134 -37.88 33.20 48.66
C ARG A 134 -36.75 32.96 49.68
N ARG A 135 -35.49 32.95 49.24
CA ARG A 135 -34.36 33.56 49.95
C ARG A 135 -33.24 33.90 48.98
#